data_AF-A0AAD4R7F4-F1
#
_entry.id   AF-A0AAD4R7F4-F1
#
_cell.length_a   1.000
_cell.length_b   1.000
_cell.length_c   1.000
_cell.angle_alpha   90.00
_cell.angle_beta   90.00
_cell.angle_gamma   90.00
#
_symmetry.space_group_name_H-M   'P 1'
#
loop_
_entity.id
_entity.type
_entity.pdbx_description
1 polymer ?
#
loop_
_entity_poly.entity_id
_entity_poly.type
_entity_poly.pdbx_seq_one_letter_code
_entity_poly.pdbx_strand_id
1 'polypeptide(L)'
;MCKLILRIKHSVVLNQRIREDNGKLLLAPSKTRWGSFVYVIERFLELKETLFDIADEKHWERPSLDYVDFLREVHKIMLPFVEAIKKIQSQKTVTISRCFGYTKALLYSLDNAGDGLSEQGVKAIRYLLGEMNIQLKMIYNSDAEDYNPIYLIAAALDPNTIGILSDIDLNTAKYKTRVIIVNQHCERNRGYFNAFIGSRIFLKVPILSSIGTLTYRPNGMPSHRSHWIYYQYQGAVLQ
;
A
#
# COMPACT_ATOMS: atom_id res chain seq x y z
N MET A 1 12.00 10.55 -19.81
CA MET A 1 11.50 9.40 -20.60
C MET A 1 12.05 9.52 -22.01
N CYS A 2 12.54 8.43 -22.62
CA CYS A 2 13.26 8.50 -23.89
C CYS A 2 12.41 9.08 -25.04
N LYS A 3 12.99 9.99 -25.84
CA LYS A 3 12.34 10.60 -27.02
C LYS A 3 11.86 9.54 -28.02
N LEU A 4 12.61 8.44 -28.18
CA LEU A 4 12.27 7.30 -29.03
C LEU A 4 10.91 6.67 -28.65
N ILE A 5 10.70 6.40 -27.36
CA ILE A 5 9.44 5.82 -26.84
C ILE A 5 8.25 6.75 -27.14
N LEU A 6 8.44 8.08 -27.00
CA LEU A 6 7.40 9.06 -27.33
C LEU A 6 7.10 9.11 -28.84
N ARG A 7 8.13 9.16 -29.69
CA ARG A 7 7.96 9.14 -31.16
C ARG A 7 7.21 7.89 -31.63
N ILE A 8 7.57 6.72 -31.10
CA ILE A 8 6.92 5.45 -31.42
C ILE A 8 5.49 5.45 -30.88
N LYS A 9 5.23 5.88 -29.63
CA LYS A 9 3.87 6.01 -29.06
C LYS A 9 2.91 6.80 -29.95
N HIS A 10 3.40 7.86 -30.61
CA HIS A 10 2.58 8.70 -31.49
C HIS A 10 2.38 8.14 -32.91
N SER A 11 3.04 7.04 -33.29
CA SER A 11 2.91 6.42 -34.61
C SER A 11 2.16 5.09 -34.55
N VAL A 12 0.95 5.06 -35.11
CA VAL A 12 0.13 3.83 -35.24
C VAL A 12 0.87 2.77 -36.06
N VAL A 13 1.52 3.18 -37.16
CA VAL A 13 2.26 2.29 -38.06
C VAL A 13 3.43 1.60 -37.34
N LEU A 14 4.21 2.34 -36.54
CA LEU A 14 5.34 1.75 -35.82
C LEU A 14 4.90 0.83 -34.68
N ASN A 15 3.80 1.14 -33.97
CA ASN A 15 3.25 0.22 -32.96
C ASN A 15 2.73 -1.07 -33.60
N GLN A 16 2.12 -0.98 -34.79
CA GLN A 16 1.65 -2.16 -35.50
C GLN A 16 2.81 -3.04 -35.97
N ARG A 17 3.86 -2.45 -36.57
CA ARG A 17 5.08 -3.19 -36.94
C ARG A 17 5.73 -3.89 -35.73
N ILE A 18 5.95 -3.16 -34.63
CA ILE A 18 6.52 -3.76 -33.40
C ILE A 18 5.69 -4.97 -32.92
N ARG A 19 4.36 -4.89 -33.05
CA ARG A 19 3.45 -5.98 -32.70
C ARG A 19 3.54 -7.17 -33.67
N GLU A 20 3.75 -6.92 -34.96
CA GLU A 20 3.95 -7.96 -35.97
C GLU A 20 5.30 -8.65 -35.78
N ASP A 21 6.38 -7.87 -35.61
CA ASP A 21 7.76 -8.36 -35.46
C ASP A 21 7.97 -9.13 -34.14
N ASN A 22 7.31 -8.75 -33.04
CA ASN A 22 7.59 -9.27 -31.69
C ASN A 22 6.38 -9.89 -30.96
N GLY A 23 5.17 -9.88 -31.54
CA GLY A 23 3.93 -10.29 -30.86
C GLY A 23 3.51 -9.41 -29.67
N LYS A 24 4.24 -8.31 -29.40
CA LYS A 24 4.13 -7.46 -28.20
C LYS A 24 3.98 -5.98 -28.58
N LEU A 25 3.32 -5.20 -27.73
CA LEU A 25 3.26 -3.75 -27.85
C LEU A 25 4.22 -3.07 -26.86
N LEU A 26 4.92 -2.03 -27.32
CA LEU A 26 5.79 -1.19 -26.49
C LEU A 26 5.03 -0.60 -25.29
N LEU A 27 3.80 -0.15 -25.54
CA LEU A 27 2.90 0.38 -24.52
C LEU A 27 1.62 -0.46 -24.52
N ALA A 28 1.38 -1.19 -23.43
CA ALA A 28 0.10 -1.83 -23.16
C ALA A 28 -0.65 -1.09 -22.05
N PRO A 29 -1.98 -1.19 -21.97
CA PRO A 29 -2.75 -0.69 -20.83
C PRO A 29 -2.30 -1.38 -19.54
N SER A 30 -1.60 -0.65 -18.67
CA SER A 30 -1.25 -1.17 -17.34
C SER A 30 -2.51 -1.29 -16.49
N LYS A 31 -2.73 -2.47 -15.88
CA LYS A 31 -3.82 -2.69 -14.92
C LYS A 31 -3.70 -1.84 -13.65
N THR A 32 -2.52 -1.27 -13.39
CA THR A 32 -2.23 -0.48 -12.19
C THR A 32 -1.44 0.78 -12.54
N ARG A 33 -1.93 1.96 -12.14
CA ARG A 33 -1.28 3.28 -12.39
C ARG A 33 0.19 3.30 -11.95
N TRP A 34 0.48 2.68 -10.81
CA TRP A 34 1.79 2.67 -10.14
C TRP A 34 2.87 1.84 -10.85
N GLY A 35 2.52 0.72 -11.47
CA GLY A 35 3.47 -0.14 -12.20
C GLY A 35 3.80 0.33 -13.63
N SER A 36 3.16 1.41 -14.10
CA SER A 36 3.23 1.84 -15.51
C SER A 36 4.65 2.18 -15.97
N PHE A 37 5.45 2.87 -15.15
CA PHE A 37 6.82 3.23 -15.51
C PHE A 37 7.75 2.01 -15.61
N VAL A 38 7.72 1.12 -14.61
CA VAL A 38 8.55 -0.09 -14.58
C VAL A 38 8.22 -1.01 -15.75
N TYR A 39 6.92 -1.18 -16.06
CA TYR A 39 6.47 -1.93 -17.23
C TYR A 39 6.92 -1.34 -18.57
N VAL A 40 7.00 0.00 -18.68
CA VAL A 40 7.55 0.65 -19.89
C VAL A 40 9.05 0.41 -20.02
N ILE A 41 9.79 0.37 -18.89
CA ILE A 41 11.20 -0.04 -18.90
C ILE A 41 11.34 -1.51 -19.31
N GLU A 42 10.57 -2.41 -18.71
CA GLU A 42 10.52 -3.84 -19.04
C GLU A 42 10.31 -4.05 -20.54
N ARG A 43 9.27 -3.43 -21.13
CA ARG A 43 8.98 -3.51 -22.57
C ARG A 43 10.05 -2.85 -23.44
N PHE A 44 10.63 -1.74 -23.01
CA PHE A 44 11.74 -1.12 -23.74
C PHE A 44 12.96 -2.05 -23.79
N LEU A 45 13.31 -2.70 -22.67
CA LEU A 45 14.44 -3.63 -22.59
C LEU A 45 14.21 -4.91 -23.40
N GLU A 46 12.98 -5.46 -23.40
CA GLU A 46 12.61 -6.60 -24.24
C GLU A 46 12.69 -6.30 -25.74
N LEU A 47 12.22 -5.12 -26.17
CA LEU A 47 12.06 -4.76 -27.58
C LEU A 47 13.26 -3.98 -28.15
N LYS A 48 14.33 -3.81 -27.36
CA LYS A 48 15.38 -2.81 -27.62
C LYS A 48 16.01 -2.89 -29.02
N GLU A 49 16.21 -4.10 -29.56
CA GLU A 49 16.80 -4.27 -30.90
C GLU A 49 15.86 -3.73 -31.99
N THR A 50 14.60 -4.18 -32.04
CA THR A 50 13.60 -3.65 -32.99
C THR A 50 13.39 -2.14 -32.83
N LEU A 51 13.46 -1.61 -31.61
CA LEU A 51 13.38 -0.17 -31.37
C LEU A 51 14.61 0.58 -31.91
N PHE A 52 15.79 -0.06 -31.92
CA PHE A 52 17.04 0.49 -32.46
C PHE A 52 17.07 0.41 -33.98
N ASP A 53 16.62 -0.69 -34.58
CA ASP A 53 16.45 -0.84 -36.04
C ASP A 53 15.50 0.26 -36.59
N ILE A 54 14.35 0.45 -35.93
CA ILE A 54 13.40 1.53 -36.25
C ILE A 54 14.05 2.91 -36.08
N ALA A 55 14.93 3.09 -35.09
CA ALA A 55 15.63 4.37 -34.92
C ALA A 55 16.61 4.63 -36.08
N ASP A 56 17.34 3.62 -36.56
CA ASP A 56 18.26 3.75 -37.70
C ASP A 56 17.51 4.09 -39.00
N GLU A 57 16.46 3.33 -39.33
CA GLU A 57 15.63 3.54 -40.52
C GLU A 57 14.98 4.93 -40.57
N LYS A 58 14.76 5.55 -39.40
CA LYS A 58 14.18 6.89 -39.27
C LYS A 58 15.23 7.96 -38.96
N HIS A 59 16.51 7.62 -38.94
CA HIS A 59 17.63 8.51 -38.58
C HIS A 59 17.38 9.24 -37.25
N TRP A 60 16.90 8.50 -36.26
CA TRP A 60 16.65 8.98 -34.90
C TRP A 60 17.82 8.63 -33.98
N GLU A 61 18.12 9.55 -33.06
CA GLU A 61 19.07 9.35 -31.97
C GLU A 61 18.70 8.10 -31.14
N ARG A 62 19.59 7.10 -31.13
CA ARG A 62 19.46 5.93 -30.24
C ARG A 62 19.84 6.30 -28.80
N PRO A 63 19.23 5.68 -27.79
CA PRO A 63 19.77 5.68 -26.43
C PRO A 63 21.19 5.09 -26.38
N SER A 64 22.07 5.66 -25.56
CA SER A 64 23.39 5.06 -25.29
C SER A 64 23.27 3.72 -24.56
N LEU A 65 24.30 2.88 -24.68
CA LEU A 65 24.36 1.60 -23.96
C LEU A 65 24.34 1.83 -22.44
N ASP A 66 25.08 2.81 -21.93
CA ASP A 66 25.05 3.22 -20.52
C ASP A 66 23.62 3.55 -20.02
N TYR A 67 22.79 4.16 -20.87
CA TYR A 67 21.40 4.43 -20.53
C TYR A 67 20.54 3.16 -20.53
N VAL A 68 20.81 2.20 -21.42
CA VAL A 68 20.17 0.88 -21.40
C VAL A 68 20.55 0.12 -20.12
N ASP A 69 21.81 0.18 -19.70
CA ASP A 69 22.30 -0.45 -18.48
C ASP A 69 21.74 0.21 -17.21
N PHE A 70 21.71 1.53 -17.15
CA PHE A 70 20.99 2.26 -16.10
C PHE A 70 19.50 1.85 -16.03
N LEU A 71 18.82 1.68 -17.18
CA LEU A 71 17.44 1.20 -17.19
C LEU A 71 17.31 -0.25 -16.70
N ARG A 72 18.28 -1.13 -16.95
CA ARG A 72 18.31 -2.50 -16.38
C ARG A 72 18.45 -2.45 -14.85
N GLU A 73 19.32 -1.59 -14.32
CA GLU A 73 19.48 -1.40 -12.88
C GLU A 73 18.19 -0.87 -12.23
N VAL A 74 17.59 0.18 -12.80
CA VAL A 74 16.29 0.72 -12.33
C VAL A 74 15.21 -0.36 -12.37
N HIS A 75 15.16 -1.19 -13.40
CA HIS A 75 14.22 -2.31 -13.46
C HIS A 75 14.47 -3.34 -12.34
N LYS A 76 15.72 -3.76 -12.13
CA LYS A 76 16.13 -4.69 -11.05
C LYS A 76 15.72 -4.15 -9.66
N ILE A 77 15.98 -2.87 -9.38
CA ILE A 77 15.68 -2.22 -8.10
C ILE A 77 14.16 -2.07 -7.87
N MET A 78 13.40 -1.74 -8.92
CA MET A 78 11.96 -1.44 -8.81
C MET A 78 11.04 -2.66 -8.90
N LEU A 79 11.52 -3.81 -9.41
CA LEU A 79 10.70 -5.02 -9.57
C LEU A 79 10.08 -5.53 -8.25
N PRO A 80 10.80 -5.62 -7.11
CA PRO A 80 10.22 -6.02 -5.83
C PRO A 80 9.04 -5.14 -5.39
N PHE A 81 9.11 -3.82 -5.64
CA PHE A 81 8.03 -2.89 -5.34
C PHE A 81 6.77 -3.18 -6.14
N VAL A 82 6.92 -3.46 -7.44
CA VAL A 82 5.80 -3.81 -8.31
C VAL A 82 5.11 -5.09 -7.82
N GLU A 83 5.87 -6.08 -7.36
CA GLU A 83 5.31 -7.30 -6.77
C GLU A 83 4.60 -7.07 -5.44
N ALA A 84 5.22 -6.32 -4.53
CA ALA A 84 4.61 -5.98 -3.24
C ALA A 84 3.29 -5.20 -3.43
N ILE A 85 3.30 -4.20 -4.33
CA ILE A 85 2.10 -3.40 -4.67
C ILE A 85 1.01 -4.29 -5.27
N LYS A 86 1.33 -5.20 -6.20
CA LYS A 86 0.36 -6.18 -6.75
C LYS A 86 -0.29 -7.02 -5.64
N LYS A 87 0.48 -7.44 -4.63
CA LYS A 87 -0.01 -8.25 -3.50
C LYS A 87 -0.85 -7.44 -2.50
N ILE A 88 -0.51 -6.16 -2.27
CA ILE A 88 -1.24 -5.24 -1.38
C ILE A 88 -2.54 -4.69 -2.03
N GLN A 89 -2.60 -4.59 -3.36
CA GLN A 89 -3.78 -4.10 -4.09
C GLN A 89 -4.83 -5.19 -4.39
N SER A 90 -4.70 -6.39 -3.81
CA SER A 90 -5.68 -7.46 -3.95
C SER A 90 -7.03 -7.09 -3.32
N GLN A 91 -8.05 -6.85 -4.15
CA GLN A 91 -9.44 -6.64 -3.70
C GLN A 91 -10.11 -7.91 -3.14
N LYS A 92 -9.48 -9.09 -3.29
CA LYS A 92 -10.06 -10.39 -2.89
C LYS A 92 -9.74 -10.80 -1.45
N THR A 93 -8.87 -10.06 -0.77
CA THR A 93 -8.29 -10.44 0.52
C THR A 93 -8.04 -9.19 1.37
N VAL A 94 -8.06 -9.30 2.70
CA VAL A 94 -7.53 -8.24 3.56
C VAL A 94 -6.02 -8.09 3.30
N THR A 95 -5.56 -6.87 3.03
CA THR A 95 -4.15 -6.59 2.69
C THR A 95 -3.45 -5.63 3.65
N ILE A 96 -4.20 -4.86 4.44
CA ILE A 96 -3.64 -3.89 5.40
C ILE A 96 -2.77 -4.56 6.48
N SER A 97 -3.10 -5.80 6.87
CA SER A 97 -2.29 -6.64 7.78
C SER A 97 -0.92 -7.04 7.22
N ARG A 98 -0.74 -6.92 5.90
CA ARG A 98 0.48 -7.32 5.19
C ARG A 98 1.38 -6.14 4.85
N CYS A 99 0.87 -4.91 4.90
CA CYS A 99 1.63 -3.70 4.56
C CYS A 99 2.95 -3.61 5.32
N PHE A 100 2.92 -3.78 6.65
CA PHE A 100 4.13 -3.71 7.49
C PHE A 100 5.18 -4.76 7.10
N GLY A 101 4.75 -6.01 6.87
CA GLY A 101 5.64 -7.10 6.44
C GLY A 101 6.27 -6.84 5.07
N TYR A 102 5.49 -6.33 4.10
CA TYR A 102 6.04 -5.94 2.80
C TYR A 102 7.00 -4.74 2.91
N THR A 103 6.76 -3.76 3.77
CA THR A 103 7.71 -2.65 3.99
C THR A 103 9.03 -3.16 4.57
N LYS A 104 9.02 -4.06 5.57
CA LYS A 104 10.26 -4.69 6.08
C LYS A 104 10.97 -5.51 5.01
N ALA A 105 10.24 -6.31 4.22
CA ALA A 105 10.81 -7.13 3.16
C ALA A 105 11.44 -6.29 2.02
N LEU A 106 10.82 -5.18 1.64
CA LEU A 106 11.35 -4.25 0.64
C LEU A 106 12.61 -3.52 1.15
N LEU A 107 12.63 -3.09 2.41
CA LEU A 107 13.83 -2.51 3.03
C LEU A 107 15.00 -3.50 3.02
N TYR A 108 14.76 -4.76 3.45
CA TYR A 108 15.77 -5.81 3.37
C TYR A 108 16.23 -6.07 1.93
N SER A 109 15.31 -6.09 0.96
CA SER A 109 15.65 -6.25 -0.45
C SER A 109 16.49 -5.10 -1.01
N LEU A 110 16.28 -3.86 -0.56
CA LEU A 110 17.10 -2.71 -0.97
C LEU A 110 18.50 -2.74 -0.34
N ASP A 111 18.59 -3.07 0.94
CA ASP A 111 19.84 -3.10 1.71
C ASP A 111 20.82 -4.13 1.11
N ASN A 112 20.29 -5.25 0.61
CA ASN A 112 21.05 -6.32 -0.06
C ASN A 112 21.12 -6.18 -1.60
N ALA A 113 20.56 -5.12 -2.20
CA ALA A 113 20.54 -4.97 -3.67
C ALA A 113 21.81 -4.32 -4.25
N GLY A 114 22.73 -3.83 -3.40
CA GLY A 114 23.91 -3.05 -3.80
C GLY A 114 24.90 -3.75 -4.73
N ASP A 115 24.95 -5.09 -4.71
CA ASP A 115 25.94 -5.86 -5.45
C ASP A 115 25.75 -5.77 -6.97
N GLY A 116 26.84 -5.41 -7.66
CA GLY A 116 26.92 -5.31 -9.12
C GLY A 116 26.14 -4.14 -9.73
N LEU A 117 25.98 -3.04 -8.99
CA LEU A 117 25.35 -1.81 -9.48
C LEU A 117 26.35 -0.68 -9.72
N SER A 118 26.03 0.19 -10.67
CA SER A 118 26.70 1.47 -10.89
C SER A 118 26.57 2.41 -9.68
N GLU A 119 27.43 3.44 -9.64
CA GLU A 119 27.34 4.52 -8.66
C GLU A 119 25.93 5.19 -8.63
N GLN A 120 25.27 5.23 -9.79
CA GLN A 120 23.94 5.81 -9.95
C GLN A 120 22.85 4.87 -9.38
N GLY A 121 22.98 3.56 -9.59
CA GLY A 121 22.14 2.54 -8.95
C GLY A 121 22.28 2.53 -7.43
N VAL A 122 23.51 2.65 -6.91
CA VAL A 122 23.76 2.77 -5.46
C VAL A 122 23.16 4.06 -4.89
N LYS A 123 23.28 5.20 -5.59
CA LYS A 123 22.62 6.46 -5.21
C LYS A 123 21.09 6.32 -5.18
N ALA A 124 20.50 5.62 -6.16
CA ALA A 124 19.06 5.35 -6.20
C ALA A 124 18.60 4.46 -5.04
N ILE A 125 19.34 3.40 -4.69
CA ILE A 125 19.05 2.56 -3.51
C ILE A 125 19.08 3.39 -2.23
N ARG A 126 20.12 4.21 -2.01
CA ARG A 126 20.24 5.04 -0.80
C ARG A 126 19.06 6.01 -0.67
N TYR A 127 18.62 6.61 -1.77
CA TYR A 127 17.42 7.47 -1.78
C TYR A 127 16.16 6.69 -1.40
N LEU A 128 15.92 5.53 -2.05
CA LEU A 128 14.76 4.69 -1.76
C LEU A 128 14.76 4.15 -0.33
N LEU A 129 15.92 3.78 0.23
CA LEU A 129 16.07 3.39 1.63
C LEU A 129 15.67 4.54 2.57
N GLY A 130 16.06 5.78 2.26
CA GLY A 130 15.66 6.97 3.02
C GLY A 130 14.13 7.14 3.06
N GLU A 131 13.50 7.19 1.89
CA GLU A 131 12.04 7.31 1.74
C GLU A 131 11.30 6.15 2.43
N MET A 132 11.74 4.91 2.23
CA MET A 132 11.13 3.74 2.87
C MET A 132 11.26 3.74 4.39
N ASN A 133 12.37 4.24 4.95
CA ASN A 133 12.53 4.38 6.39
C ASN A 133 11.60 5.47 6.97
N ILE A 134 11.32 6.54 6.23
CA ILE A 134 10.30 7.54 6.62
C ILE A 134 8.92 6.87 6.66
N GLN A 135 8.53 6.17 5.59
CA GLN A 135 7.25 5.45 5.53
C GLN A 135 7.13 4.35 6.60
N LEU A 136 8.22 3.66 6.93
CA LEU A 136 8.23 2.68 8.01
C LEU A 136 7.99 3.38 9.37
N LYS A 137 8.66 4.52 9.66
CA LYS A 137 8.46 5.27 10.92
C LYS A 137 6.99 5.64 11.16
N MET A 138 6.25 6.03 10.13
CA MET A 138 4.80 6.29 10.22
C MET A 138 3.99 5.07 10.71
N ILE A 139 4.52 3.84 10.58
CA ILE A 139 3.86 2.61 11.01
C ILE A 139 4.27 2.18 12.43
N TYR A 140 5.55 2.29 12.82
CA TYR A 140 6.04 1.75 14.11
C TYR A 140 6.52 2.77 15.13
N ASN A 141 6.93 3.98 14.73
CA ASN A 141 7.43 4.98 15.67
C ASN A 141 6.26 5.79 16.22
N SER A 142 5.90 5.55 17.49
CA SER A 142 4.79 6.26 18.16
C SER A 142 4.96 7.77 18.20
N ASP A 143 6.18 8.27 18.04
CA ASP A 143 6.53 9.67 18.23
C ASP A 143 6.65 10.41 16.88
N ALA A 144 6.43 9.70 15.77
CA ALA A 144 6.26 10.32 14.46
C ALA A 144 4.92 11.07 14.38
N GLU A 145 4.94 12.24 13.74
CA GLU A 145 3.75 13.10 13.56
C GLU A 145 2.60 12.34 12.86
N ASP A 146 2.90 11.66 11.77
CA ASP A 146 1.96 10.83 11.00
C ASP A 146 1.82 9.38 11.51
N TYR A 147 2.09 9.11 12.80
CA TYR A 147 2.02 7.74 13.33
C TYR A 147 0.61 7.14 13.23
N ASN A 148 0.48 6.06 12.48
CA ASN A 148 -0.77 5.34 12.28
C ASN A 148 -0.69 3.88 12.80
N PRO A 149 -1.19 3.59 14.02
CA PRO A 149 -1.10 2.28 14.64
C PRO A 149 -1.96 1.20 13.96
N ILE A 150 -2.88 1.58 13.05
CA ILE A 150 -3.82 0.63 12.41
C ILE A 150 -3.07 -0.47 11.65
N TYR A 151 -1.92 -0.17 11.03
CA TYR A 151 -1.12 -1.16 10.31
C TYR A 151 -0.53 -2.23 11.25
N LEU A 152 -0.03 -1.85 12.43
CA LEU A 152 0.47 -2.80 13.43
C LEU A 152 -0.65 -3.65 14.02
N ILE A 153 -1.79 -3.03 14.37
CA ILE A 153 -2.94 -3.77 14.91
C ILE A 153 -3.53 -4.72 13.86
N ALA A 154 -3.61 -4.30 12.59
CA ALA A 154 -4.04 -5.18 11.51
C ALA A 154 -3.09 -6.39 11.33
N ALA A 155 -1.78 -6.18 11.43
CA ALA A 155 -0.80 -7.27 11.38
C ALA A 155 -0.90 -8.19 12.62
N ALA A 156 -1.18 -7.65 13.81
CA ALA A 156 -1.35 -8.43 15.03
C ALA A 156 -2.64 -9.27 15.04
N LEU A 157 -3.64 -8.89 14.25
CA LEU A 157 -4.91 -9.61 14.10
C LEU A 157 -4.91 -10.64 12.95
N ASP A 158 -3.85 -10.71 12.14
CA ASP A 158 -3.69 -11.67 11.05
C ASP A 158 -2.69 -12.77 11.47
N PRO A 159 -3.15 -14.03 11.64
CA PRO A 159 -2.27 -15.14 12.01
C PRO A 159 -1.09 -15.36 11.05
N ASN A 160 -1.20 -14.88 9.81
CA ASN A 160 -0.15 -15.02 8.79
C ASN A 160 0.94 -13.95 8.91
N THR A 161 0.73 -12.86 9.67
CA THR A 161 1.70 -11.76 9.79
C THR A 161 2.06 -11.38 11.22
N ILE A 162 1.37 -11.91 12.24
CA ILE A 162 1.67 -11.68 13.65
C ILE A 162 3.14 -12.01 14.01
N GLY A 163 3.73 -13.05 13.41
CA GLY A 163 5.13 -13.42 13.63
C GLY A 163 6.16 -12.36 13.20
N ILE A 164 5.77 -11.38 12.37
CA ILE A 164 6.62 -10.27 11.93
C ILE A 164 6.75 -9.18 13.02
N LEU A 165 5.89 -9.25 14.06
CA LEU A 165 5.79 -8.30 15.15
C LEU A 165 6.48 -8.76 16.44
N SER A 166 7.27 -9.83 16.41
CA SER A 166 7.92 -10.43 17.59
C SER A 166 8.68 -9.43 18.47
N ASP A 167 9.26 -8.41 17.83
CA ASP A 167 10.18 -7.47 18.47
C ASP A 167 9.53 -6.09 18.74
N ILE A 168 8.20 -5.98 18.68
CA ILE A 168 7.47 -4.70 18.71
C ILE A 168 6.50 -4.66 19.89
N ASP A 169 6.66 -3.65 20.76
CA ASP A 169 5.65 -3.37 21.79
C ASP A 169 4.36 -2.83 21.16
N LEU A 170 3.31 -3.64 21.24
CA LEU A 170 1.98 -3.28 20.74
C LEU A 170 1.14 -2.49 21.74
N ASN A 171 1.60 -2.23 22.97
CA ASN A 171 0.79 -1.55 23.98
C ASN A 171 0.49 -0.09 23.60
N THR A 172 1.49 0.67 23.16
CA THR A 172 1.32 2.04 22.64
C THR A 172 0.43 2.06 21.40
N ALA A 173 0.59 1.09 20.49
CA ALA A 173 -0.26 0.94 19.32
C ALA A 173 -1.74 0.69 19.71
N LYS A 174 -2.00 -0.27 20.60
CA LYS A 174 -3.34 -0.60 21.11
C LYS A 174 -4.00 0.62 21.75
N TYR A 175 -3.26 1.38 22.56
CA TYR A 175 -3.76 2.60 23.20
C TYR A 175 -4.14 3.66 22.17
N LYS A 176 -3.22 4.03 21.26
CA LYS A 176 -3.50 5.06 20.24
C LYS A 176 -4.62 4.64 19.27
N THR A 177 -4.73 3.36 18.90
CA THR A 177 -5.88 2.85 18.12
C THR A 177 -7.21 2.99 18.85
N ARG A 178 -7.28 2.74 20.17
CA ARG A 178 -8.50 2.96 20.96
C ARG A 178 -8.93 4.44 20.93
N VAL A 179 -8.00 5.36 21.08
CA VAL A 179 -8.27 6.82 21.01
C VAL A 179 -8.85 7.20 19.63
N ILE A 180 -8.25 6.70 18.54
CA ILE A 180 -8.75 6.94 17.17
C ILE A 180 -10.18 6.42 16.99
N ILE A 181 -10.47 5.20 17.45
CA ILE A 181 -11.82 4.61 17.35
C ILE A 181 -12.84 5.40 18.17
N VAL A 182 -12.49 5.80 19.39
CA VAL A 182 -13.37 6.62 20.25
C VAL A 182 -13.65 7.97 19.59
N ASN A 183 -12.63 8.67 19.10
CA ASN A 183 -12.79 9.96 18.45
C ASN A 183 -13.67 9.86 17.20
N GLN A 184 -13.42 8.89 16.31
CA GLN A 184 -14.28 8.65 15.14
C GLN A 184 -15.72 8.27 15.51
N HIS A 185 -15.93 7.57 16.62
CA HIS A 185 -17.27 7.25 17.10
C HIS A 185 -17.98 8.50 17.66
N CYS A 186 -17.26 9.34 18.42
CA CYS A 186 -17.76 10.62 18.93
C CYS A 186 -18.09 11.60 17.80
N GLU A 187 -17.27 11.68 16.75
CA GLU A 187 -17.55 12.49 15.56
C GLU A 187 -18.79 12.00 14.80
N ARG A 188 -18.91 10.68 14.59
CA ARG A 188 -20.12 10.09 14.00
C ARG A 188 -21.37 10.32 14.84
N ASN A 189 -21.26 10.32 16.17
CA ASN A 189 -22.38 10.61 17.07
C ASN A 189 -22.71 12.12 17.15
N ARG A 190 -21.75 13.02 16.92
CA ARG A 190 -22.00 14.45 16.71
C ARG A 190 -22.69 14.73 15.37
N GLY A 191 -22.54 13.83 14.39
CA GLY A 191 -23.16 13.90 13.06
C GLY A 191 -24.69 13.77 12.98
N TYR A 192 -25.41 13.74 14.11
CA TYR A 192 -26.87 13.90 14.13
C TYR A 192 -27.34 15.36 14.08
N PHE A 193 -26.41 16.32 13.92
CA PHE A 193 -26.71 17.65 13.36
C PHE A 193 -25.88 17.86 12.08
N ASN A 194 -26.59 17.96 10.95
CA ASN A 194 -26.09 18.31 9.60
C ASN A 194 -25.14 17.32 8.89
N ALA A 195 -25.78 16.32 8.29
CA ALA A 195 -25.50 15.68 7.00
C ALA A 195 -24.15 15.96 6.27
N PHE A 196 -23.40 14.88 6.01
CA PHE A 196 -23.05 14.55 4.63
C PHE A 196 -23.01 13.03 4.38
N ILE A 197 -23.48 12.60 3.20
CA ILE A 197 -23.64 11.19 2.80
C ILE A 197 -22.39 10.72 2.04
N GLY A 198 -21.89 9.50 2.30
CA GLY A 198 -20.63 9.06 1.66
C GLY A 198 -20.16 7.61 1.85
N SER A 199 -21.05 6.61 1.77
CA SER A 199 -20.73 5.18 1.53
C SER A 199 -19.79 4.41 2.50
N ARG A 200 -20.42 3.56 3.33
CA ARG A 200 -20.05 2.15 3.67
C ARG A 200 -18.58 1.80 4.02
N ILE A 201 -18.32 1.63 5.32
CA ILE A 201 -17.65 0.42 5.84
C ILE A 201 -18.43 -0.08 7.07
N PHE A 202 -19.14 -1.19 6.93
CA PHE A 202 -19.69 -1.95 8.06
C PHE A 202 -18.64 -2.98 8.51
N LEU A 203 -17.94 -2.70 9.61
CA LEU A 203 -17.22 -3.73 10.36
C LEU A 203 -18.10 -4.20 11.51
N LYS A 204 -18.94 -5.19 11.23
CA LYS A 204 -19.73 -5.91 12.24
C LYS A 204 -18.80 -6.93 12.92
N VAL A 205 -17.93 -6.45 13.81
CA VAL A 205 -17.05 -7.32 14.62
C VAL A 205 -17.85 -7.81 15.84
N PRO A 206 -18.04 -9.13 16.02
CA PRO A 206 -18.67 -9.66 17.23
C PRO A 206 -17.65 -9.64 18.38
N ILE A 207 -17.44 -8.47 18.99
CA ILE A 207 -16.80 -8.39 20.30
C ILE A 207 -17.91 -8.62 21.33
N LEU A 208 -17.99 -9.83 21.89
CA LEU A 208 -18.45 -10.15 23.26
C LEU A 208 -18.58 -11.66 23.46
N SER A 209 -17.63 -12.24 24.20
CA SER A 209 -17.79 -13.52 24.92
C SER A 209 -16.83 -13.63 26.11
N SER A 210 -16.58 -12.50 26.79
CA SER A 210 -15.74 -12.45 27.99
C SER A 210 -16.19 -11.38 29.01
N ILE A 211 -17.50 -11.12 29.11
CA ILE A 211 -18.13 -10.47 30.27
C ILE A 211 -19.48 -11.14 30.52
N GLY A 212 -19.67 -11.71 31.72
CA GLY A 212 -20.96 -11.97 32.37
C GLY A 212 -22.06 -12.71 31.61
N THR A 213 -22.25 -13.99 31.92
CA THR A 213 -23.55 -14.66 31.71
C THR A 213 -24.66 -13.94 32.48
N LEU A 214 -25.67 -13.43 31.76
CA LEU A 214 -26.95 -13.03 32.32
C LEU A 214 -28.07 -13.84 31.65
N THR A 215 -28.76 -14.64 32.45
CA THR A 215 -29.79 -15.58 32.01
C THR A 215 -31.07 -14.86 31.60
N TYR A 216 -31.53 -15.14 30.39
CA TYR A 216 -32.85 -14.72 29.89
C TYR A 216 -33.96 -15.55 30.57
N ARG A 217 -34.91 -14.88 31.24
CA ARG A 217 -36.26 -15.44 31.49
C ARG A 217 -37.24 -14.68 30.59
N PRO A 218 -38.02 -15.36 29.73
CA PRO A 218 -39.05 -14.71 28.93
C PRO A 218 -40.25 -14.35 29.80
N ASN A 219 -40.83 -13.18 29.57
CA ASN A 219 -42.28 -12.95 29.60
C ASN A 219 -42.62 -11.57 28.99
N GLY A 220 -43.52 -11.55 28.01
CA GLY A 220 -44.28 -10.35 27.61
C GLY A 220 -43.55 -9.19 26.93
N MET A 221 -43.46 -9.20 25.60
CA MET A 221 -43.65 -7.98 24.78
C MET A 221 -45.15 -7.61 24.72
N PRO A 222 -45.58 -6.43 24.21
CA PRO A 222 -44.83 -5.22 23.80
C PRO A 222 -45.19 -4.02 24.72
N SER A 223 -45.02 -2.71 24.44
CA SER A 223 -44.57 -1.96 23.25
C SER A 223 -43.90 -0.60 23.62
N HIS A 224 -43.57 0.18 22.59
CA HIS A 224 -43.22 1.61 22.57
C HIS A 224 -43.58 2.49 23.79
N ARG A 225 -42.55 2.94 24.52
CA ARG A 225 -42.36 4.36 24.92
C ARG A 225 -40.93 4.64 25.37
N SER A 226 -40.37 5.75 24.89
CA SER A 226 -39.00 6.19 25.14
C SER A 226 -38.73 6.38 26.63
N HIS A 227 -37.92 5.50 27.22
CA HIS A 227 -37.40 5.70 28.58
C HIS A 227 -36.04 6.41 28.48
N TRP A 228 -36.00 7.65 28.97
CA TRP A 228 -34.77 8.40 29.17
C TRP A 228 -33.97 7.73 30.29
N ILE A 229 -32.79 7.21 29.97
CA ILE A 229 -31.84 6.77 31.00
C ILE A 229 -31.04 8.00 31.44
N TYR A 230 -31.47 8.62 32.54
CA TYR A 230 -30.63 9.54 33.29
C TYR A 230 -29.50 8.74 33.95
N TYR A 231 -28.26 8.97 33.54
CA TYR A 231 -27.10 8.48 34.29
C TYR A 231 -26.83 9.42 35.45
N GLN A 232 -27.24 9.00 36.65
CA GLN A 232 -26.92 9.70 37.89
C GLN A 232 -25.48 9.38 38.29
N TYR A 233 -24.63 10.41 38.35
CA TYR A 233 -23.22 10.27 38.72
C TYR A 233 -23.10 10.09 40.24
N GLN A 234 -22.93 8.86 40.72
CA GLN A 234 -22.48 8.62 42.10
C GLN A 234 -20.96 8.38 42.09
N GLY A 235 -20.22 9.38 42.59
CA GLY A 235 -18.79 9.22 42.86
C GLY A 235 -18.59 8.32 44.08
N ALA A 236 -17.75 7.29 43.94
CA ALA A 236 -17.25 6.52 45.08
C ALA A 236 -15.92 7.14 45.54
N VAL A 237 -15.91 7.59 46.79
CA VAL A 237 -14.72 8.08 47.49
C VAL A 237 -13.79 6.91 47.78
N LEU A 238 -12.48 7.09 47.55
CA LEU A 238 -11.45 6.15 48.03
C LEU A 238 -11.32 6.28 49.56
N GLN A 239 -11.33 5.13 50.25
CA GLN A 239 -10.82 5.00 51.62
C GLN A 239 -9.30 4.85 51.59
#